data_AF-A0A6C0H597-F1
#
_entry.id   AF-A0A6C0H597-F1
#
_cell.length_a   1.000
_cell.length_b   1.000
_cell.length_c   1.000
_cell.angle_alpha   90.00
_cell.angle_beta   90.00
_cell.angle_gamma   90.00
#
_symmetry.space_group_name_H-M   'P 1'
#
loop_
_entity.id
_entity.type
_entity.pdbx_description
1 polymer ?
#
loop_
_entity_poly.entity_id
_entity_poly.type
_entity_poly.pdbx_seq_one_letter_code
_entity_poly.pdbx_strand_id
1 'polypeptide(L)'
;MHICDAKKVTLFITSCGRPNLLKITLESFLKYNSYPIEEVILCEDSGHKGIVDFVKDILPYKITFCYNETRIGQMKTIGKYSNLIRTPYVFHLEDDWVFYDYGFIELSFRIMDSDPNISQVLLPDQSQRIFKKININNPLCYKVTTVGYKEDRELNVFSWNPGLKHLDIAMLRIPYEPWDDEYTIQLAVNKLGKYAVIPNHDNRSIKGFCKHIGANDHINNIIKGTNEIIIGRQHFPDKQEIQLKDI
;
A
#
# COMPACT_ATOMS: atom_id res chain seq x y z
N MET A 1 11.90 -34.00 2.39
CA MET A 1 10.98 -32.86 2.58
C MET A 1 11.78 -31.61 2.23
N HIS A 2 11.60 -31.08 1.01
CA HIS A 2 12.24 -29.82 0.64
C HIS A 2 11.60 -28.72 1.46
N ILE A 3 12.34 -28.16 2.40
CA ILE A 3 11.98 -26.88 3.01
C ILE A 3 12.17 -25.87 1.88
N CYS A 4 11.10 -25.51 1.19
CA CYS A 4 11.12 -24.32 0.35
C CYS A 4 11.32 -23.14 1.32
N ASP A 5 12.45 -22.44 1.21
CA ASP A 5 12.69 -21.25 2.02
C ASP A 5 11.52 -20.26 1.85
N ALA A 6 11.00 -19.76 2.97
CA ALA A 6 9.94 -18.77 2.96
C ALA A 6 10.41 -17.52 2.21
N LYS A 7 9.55 -16.99 1.32
CA LYS A 7 9.82 -15.74 0.60
C LYS A 7 9.90 -14.61 1.62
N LYS A 8 11.02 -13.88 1.63
CA LYS A 8 11.23 -12.79 2.59
C LYS A 8 10.33 -11.60 2.29
N VAL A 9 9.72 -11.05 3.35
CA VAL A 9 8.79 -9.91 3.28
C VAL A 9 9.21 -8.83 4.27
N THR A 10 9.32 -7.59 3.79
CA THR A 10 9.36 -6.39 4.65
C THR A 10 7.95 -5.87 4.84
N LEU A 11 7.58 -5.62 6.09
CA LEU A 11 6.39 -4.85 6.42
C LEU A 11 6.75 -3.35 6.37
N PHE A 12 6.28 -2.65 5.35
CA PHE A 12 6.53 -1.23 5.14
C PHE A 12 5.30 -0.43 5.55
N ILE A 13 5.41 0.33 6.63
CA ILE A 13 4.29 1.05 7.25
C ILE A 13 4.44 2.55 6.99
N THR A 14 3.38 3.19 6.54
CA THR A 14 3.28 4.66 6.49
C THR A 14 2.24 5.15 7.49
N SER A 15 2.62 6.11 8.32
CA SER A 15 1.79 6.70 9.37
C SER A 15 1.97 8.23 9.40
N CYS A 16 0.95 8.96 9.87
CA CYS A 16 1.05 10.41 10.02
C CYS A 16 0.22 10.92 11.21
N GLY A 17 0.77 10.86 12.41
CA GLY A 17 0.21 11.52 13.59
C GLY A 17 -1.09 10.90 14.11
N ARG A 18 -1.37 9.63 13.77
CA ARG A 18 -2.58 8.90 14.18
C ARG A 18 -2.25 7.66 15.03
N PRO A 19 -1.55 7.83 16.17
CA PRO A 19 -1.06 6.70 16.97
C PRO A 19 -2.18 5.75 17.44
N ASN A 20 -3.38 6.26 17.71
CA ASN A 20 -4.53 5.44 18.12
C ASN A 20 -5.01 4.51 16.99
N LEU A 21 -5.11 5.01 15.75
CA LEU A 21 -5.48 4.18 14.61
C LEU A 21 -4.36 3.18 14.29
N LEU A 22 -3.10 3.64 14.32
CA LEU A 22 -1.95 2.78 14.10
C LEU A 22 -1.94 1.61 15.09
N LYS A 23 -2.22 1.85 16.37
CA LYS A 23 -2.32 0.80 17.38
C LYS A 23 -3.36 -0.26 17.00
N ILE A 24 -4.58 0.15 16.66
CA ILE A 24 -5.65 -0.77 16.24
C ILE A 24 -5.23 -1.57 15.00
N THR A 25 -4.61 -0.87 14.04
CA THR A 25 -4.10 -1.47 12.81
C THR A 25 -3.09 -2.57 13.10
N LEU A 26 -2.10 -2.29 13.95
CA LEU A 26 -1.01 -3.22 14.23
C LEU A 26 -1.42 -4.38 15.15
N GLU A 27 -2.27 -4.14 16.14
CA GLU A 27 -2.84 -5.20 16.98
C GLU A 27 -3.65 -6.19 16.14
N SER A 28 -4.47 -5.68 15.21
CA SER A 28 -5.23 -6.54 14.31
C SER A 28 -4.34 -7.22 13.26
N PHE A 29 -3.38 -6.52 12.67
CA PHE A 29 -2.40 -7.12 11.75
C PHE A 29 -1.66 -8.27 12.44
N LEU A 30 -1.11 -8.05 13.63
CA LEU A 30 -0.38 -9.09 14.37
C LEU A 30 -1.29 -10.27 14.70
N LYS A 31 -2.53 -10.00 15.13
CA LYS A 31 -3.50 -11.05 15.43
C LYS A 31 -3.75 -11.95 14.22
N TYR A 32 -3.91 -11.37 13.02
CA TYR A 32 -4.36 -12.10 11.84
C TYR A 32 -3.24 -12.54 10.88
N ASN A 33 -2.06 -11.94 10.97
CA ASN A 33 -0.91 -12.31 10.15
C ASN A 33 -0.34 -13.67 10.61
N SER A 34 -0.31 -14.65 9.70
CA SER A 34 0.26 -15.97 9.92
C SER A 34 1.61 -16.19 9.22
N TYR A 35 2.07 -15.20 8.44
CA TYR A 35 3.30 -15.31 7.64
C TYR A 35 4.49 -14.62 8.32
N PRO A 36 5.71 -15.19 8.28
CA PRO A 36 6.89 -14.55 8.86
C PRO A 36 7.23 -13.22 8.18
N ILE A 37 7.53 -12.19 8.99
CA ILE A 37 8.02 -10.88 8.53
C ILE A 37 9.51 -10.79 8.86
N GLU A 38 10.33 -10.47 7.85
CA GLU A 38 11.79 -10.36 8.01
C GLU A 38 12.17 -9.10 8.80
N GLU A 39 11.55 -7.98 8.45
CA GLU A 39 11.79 -6.69 9.09
C GLU A 39 10.60 -5.75 8.93
N VAL A 40 10.51 -4.76 9.81
CA VAL A 40 9.53 -3.68 9.76
C VAL A 40 10.27 -2.37 9.49
N ILE A 41 9.76 -1.60 8.53
CA ILE A 41 10.17 -0.20 8.33
C ILE A 41 8.93 0.64 8.57
N LEU A 42 8.96 1.48 9.60
CA LEU A 42 7.83 2.31 9.98
C LEU A 42 8.19 3.78 9.75
N CYS A 43 7.52 4.38 8.79
CA CYS A 43 7.71 5.77 8.39
C CYS A 43 6.62 6.64 9.02
N GLU A 44 7.02 7.62 9.82
CA GLU A 44 6.14 8.54 10.51
C GLU A 44 6.38 9.97 10.03
N ASP A 45 5.34 10.56 9.43
CA ASP A 45 5.42 11.83 8.71
C ASP A 45 4.88 13.04 9.50
N SER A 46 4.44 12.89 10.75
CA SER A 46 3.85 14.01 11.51
C SER A 46 4.83 15.12 11.92
N GLY A 47 6.14 14.89 11.84
CA GLY A 47 7.13 15.78 12.49
C GLY A 47 7.35 15.49 13.97
N HIS A 48 6.66 14.49 14.55
CA HIS A 48 6.76 14.17 15.98
C HIS A 48 7.55 12.88 16.21
N LYS A 49 8.86 13.03 16.41
CA LYS A 49 9.75 11.91 16.74
C LYS A 49 9.28 11.19 18.01
N GLY A 50 9.17 9.86 17.94
CA GLY A 50 8.80 9.01 19.07
C GLY A 50 7.30 8.77 19.25
N ILE A 51 6.42 9.46 18.51
CA ILE A 51 4.95 9.31 18.66
C ILE A 51 4.43 7.89 18.39
N VAL A 52 5.22 7.07 17.67
CA VAL A 52 4.91 5.68 17.32
C VAL A 52 5.88 4.68 17.94
N ASP A 53 6.72 5.07 18.91
CA ASP A 53 7.70 4.15 19.53
C ASP A 53 7.02 2.99 20.30
N PHE A 54 5.77 3.17 20.73
CA PHE A 54 4.93 2.14 21.36
C PHE A 54 4.77 0.88 20.49
N VAL A 55 5.04 0.97 19.19
CA VAL A 55 4.94 -0.17 18.26
C VAL A 55 5.91 -1.30 18.61
N LYS A 56 7.02 -1.01 19.31
CA LYS A 56 7.95 -2.02 19.83
C LYS A 56 7.30 -3.00 20.81
N ASP A 57 6.23 -2.56 21.48
CA ASP A 57 5.49 -3.38 22.44
C ASP A 57 4.40 -4.22 21.77
N ILE A 58 4.11 -3.95 20.49
CA ILE A 58 3.10 -4.67 19.69
C ILE A 58 3.78 -5.69 18.79
N LEU A 59 4.70 -5.25 17.92
CA LEU A 59 5.27 -6.10 16.88
C LEU A 59 6.52 -6.84 17.38
N PRO A 60 6.58 -8.18 17.28
CA PRO A 60 7.72 -8.98 17.74
C PRO A 60 8.87 -9.01 16.70
N TYR A 61 9.02 -7.96 15.90
CA TYR A 61 9.96 -7.92 14.77
C TYR A 61 11.05 -6.87 14.99
N LYS A 62 12.15 -6.97 14.23
CA LYS A 62 13.12 -5.89 14.15
C LYS A 62 12.47 -4.69 13.43
N ILE A 63 12.49 -3.52 14.07
CA ILE A 63 11.85 -2.31 13.56
C ILE A 63 12.88 -1.22 13.29
N THR A 64 12.85 -0.68 12.08
CA THR A 64 13.53 0.57 11.72
C THR A 64 12.51 1.69 11.73
N PHE A 65 12.69 2.64 12.65
CA PHE A 65 11.85 3.84 12.74
C PHE A 65 12.40 4.96 11.87
N CYS A 66 11.57 5.48 10.99
CA CYS A 66 11.89 6.53 10.03
C CYS A 66 11.03 7.75 10.33
N TYR A 67 11.59 8.72 11.04
CA TYR A 67 10.89 9.95 11.42
C TYR A 67 11.26 11.08 10.46
N ASN A 68 10.26 11.73 9.85
CA ASN A 68 10.49 13.03 9.24
C ASN A 68 10.44 14.13 10.30
N GLU A 69 11.33 15.12 10.19
CA GLU A 69 11.36 16.28 11.10
C GLU A 69 10.18 17.23 10.84
N THR A 70 9.78 17.34 9.59
CA THR A 70 8.59 18.06 9.14
C THR A 70 7.76 17.15 8.24
N ARG A 71 6.46 17.44 8.15
CA ARG A 71 5.57 16.68 7.29
C ARG A 71 5.86 16.97 5.82
N ILE A 72 6.18 15.93 5.06
CA ILE A 72 6.54 16.04 3.63
C ILE A 72 5.51 15.37 2.69
N GLY A 73 4.53 14.67 3.25
CA GLY A 73 3.52 13.93 2.50
C GLY A 73 3.91 12.47 2.29
N GLN A 74 2.89 11.64 2.08
CA GLN A 74 3.04 10.18 1.97
C GLN A 74 3.98 9.77 0.83
N MET A 75 3.79 10.30 -0.38
CA MET A 75 4.62 9.94 -1.55
C MET A 75 6.11 10.22 -1.31
N LYS A 76 6.45 11.43 -0.83
CA LYS A 76 7.84 11.78 -0.50
C LYS A 76 8.40 10.92 0.62
N THR A 77 7.59 10.58 1.62
CA THR A 77 7.96 9.67 2.71
C THR A 77 8.28 8.27 2.20
N ILE A 78 7.42 7.70 1.35
CA ILE A 78 7.65 6.41 0.70
C ILE A 78 8.95 6.47 -0.11
N GLY A 79 9.11 7.47 -0.97
CA GLY A 79 10.30 7.64 -1.80
C GLY A 79 11.60 7.75 -1.00
N LYS A 80 11.57 8.46 0.12
CA LYS A 80 12.73 8.69 0.99
C LYS A 80 13.23 7.42 1.68
N TYR A 81 12.33 6.51 2.06
CA TYR A 81 12.67 5.37 2.93
C TYR A 81 12.55 4.00 2.25
N SER A 82 11.98 3.89 1.05
CA SER A 82 11.86 2.60 0.35
C SER A 82 13.22 1.98 0.01
N ASN A 83 14.27 2.79 -0.11
CA ASN A 83 15.64 2.33 -0.32
C ASN A 83 16.23 1.54 0.87
N LEU A 84 15.57 1.52 2.02
CA LEU A 84 15.95 0.71 3.18
C LEU A 84 15.49 -0.75 3.05
N ILE A 85 14.50 -1.03 2.19
CA ILE A 85 13.95 -2.37 1.98
C ILE A 85 15.01 -3.27 1.34
N ARG A 86 15.16 -4.49 1.87
CA ARG A 86 16.13 -5.48 1.35
C ARG A 86 15.47 -6.78 0.88
N THR A 87 14.18 -6.96 1.12
CA THR A 87 13.46 -8.17 0.73
C THR A 87 12.87 -8.05 -0.69
N PRO A 88 12.68 -9.16 -1.41
CA PRO A 88 12.09 -9.14 -2.74
C PRO A 88 10.59 -8.81 -2.76
N TYR A 89 9.92 -8.92 -1.61
CA TYR A 89 8.50 -8.61 -1.46
C TYR A 89 8.26 -7.59 -0.34
N VAL A 90 7.26 -6.75 -0.55
CA VAL A 90 6.86 -5.70 0.37
C VAL A 90 5.38 -5.88 0.67
N PHE A 91 5.06 -5.95 1.96
CA PHE A 91 3.71 -5.76 2.43
C PHE A 91 3.55 -4.30 2.84
N HIS A 92 2.82 -3.50 2.05
CA HIS A 92 2.55 -2.11 2.41
C HIS A 92 1.37 -2.05 3.36
N LEU A 93 1.44 -1.21 4.38
CA LEU A 93 0.37 -0.98 5.36
C LEU A 93 0.28 0.51 5.74
N GLU A 94 -0.92 1.07 5.69
CA GLU A 94 -1.21 2.40 6.26
C GLU A 94 -1.73 2.26 7.70
N ASP A 95 -1.71 3.33 8.47
CA ASP A 95 -2.05 3.39 9.89
C ASP A 95 -3.55 3.25 10.23
N ASP A 96 -4.44 3.08 9.24
CA ASP A 96 -5.90 3.16 9.42
C ASP A 96 -6.70 1.97 8.83
N TRP A 97 -6.20 0.75 9.05
CA TRP A 97 -6.79 -0.50 8.56
C TRP A 97 -6.95 -1.54 9.66
N VAL A 98 -8.16 -2.09 9.85
CA VAL A 98 -8.37 -3.22 10.77
C VAL A 98 -8.52 -4.53 10.01
N PHE A 99 -7.67 -5.51 10.35
CA PHE A 99 -7.71 -6.86 9.80
C PHE A 99 -8.74 -7.72 10.56
N TYR A 100 -9.34 -8.68 9.85
CA TYR A 100 -10.38 -9.55 10.42
C TYR A 100 -10.30 -11.01 9.97
N ASP A 101 -9.29 -11.39 9.17
CA ASP A 101 -9.12 -12.76 8.67
C ASP A 101 -7.64 -13.08 8.38
N TYR A 102 -7.28 -14.37 8.39
CA TYR A 102 -5.90 -14.88 8.39
C TYR A 102 -5.43 -15.35 7.02
N GLY A 103 -4.12 -15.61 6.86
CA GLY A 103 -3.56 -16.29 5.69
C GLY A 103 -3.46 -15.42 4.43
N PHE A 104 -3.56 -14.10 4.58
CA PHE A 104 -3.61 -13.18 3.45
C PHE A 104 -2.28 -13.07 2.70
N ILE A 105 -1.13 -13.20 3.37
CA ILE A 105 0.19 -13.16 2.68
C ILE A 105 0.43 -14.47 1.93
N GLU A 106 0.11 -15.61 2.54
CA GLU A 106 0.19 -16.94 1.93
C GLU A 106 -0.68 -17.02 0.67
N LEU A 107 -1.94 -16.56 0.77
CA LEU A 107 -2.84 -16.48 -0.37
C LEU A 107 -2.29 -15.53 -1.44
N SER A 108 -1.73 -14.38 -1.04
CA SER A 108 -1.14 -13.43 -1.97
C SER A 108 0.00 -14.06 -2.77
N PHE A 109 0.87 -14.85 -2.13
CA PHE A 109 1.91 -15.58 -2.85
C PHE A 109 1.36 -16.60 -3.84
N ARG A 110 0.36 -17.41 -3.43
CA ARG A 110 -0.30 -18.36 -4.34
C ARG A 110 -0.90 -17.67 -5.56
N ILE A 111 -1.46 -16.48 -5.38
CA ILE A 111 -2.00 -15.66 -6.47
C ILE A 111 -0.86 -15.13 -7.34
N MET A 112 0.16 -14.50 -6.77
CA MET A 112 1.27 -13.92 -7.54
C MET A 112 2.09 -14.99 -8.29
N ASP A 113 2.20 -16.20 -7.76
CA ASP A 113 2.87 -17.33 -8.42
C ASP A 113 2.10 -17.86 -9.64
N SER A 114 0.83 -17.50 -9.81
CA SER A 114 0.00 -17.94 -10.93
C SER A 114 0.17 -17.12 -12.21
N ASP A 115 0.61 -15.87 -12.10
CA ASP A 115 0.88 -15.00 -13.25
C ASP A 115 1.93 -13.94 -12.89
N PRO A 116 3.11 -13.92 -13.56
CA PRO A 116 4.16 -12.93 -13.29
C PRO A 116 3.78 -11.48 -13.62
N ASN A 117 2.65 -11.24 -14.30
CA ASN A 117 2.13 -9.90 -14.59
C ASN A 117 1.31 -9.30 -13.42
N ILE A 118 1.04 -10.06 -12.36
CA ILE A 118 0.36 -9.54 -11.18
C ILE A 118 1.30 -8.59 -10.42
N SER A 119 0.95 -7.30 -10.38
CA SER A 119 1.74 -6.27 -9.70
C SER A 119 1.58 -6.32 -8.19
N GLN A 120 0.35 -6.56 -7.72
CA GLN A 120 0.00 -6.55 -6.31
C GLN A 120 -1.30 -7.31 -6.03
N VAL A 121 -1.40 -7.85 -4.82
CA VAL A 121 -2.63 -8.43 -4.27
C VAL A 121 -3.17 -7.48 -3.21
N LEU A 122 -4.32 -6.86 -3.50
CA LEU A 122 -5.01 -5.91 -2.64
C LEU A 122 -5.95 -6.62 -1.68
N LEU A 123 -5.88 -6.25 -0.40
CA LEU A 123 -6.63 -6.87 0.70
C LEU A 123 -7.88 -6.12 1.21
N PRO A 124 -8.09 -4.81 0.94
CA PRO A 124 -9.28 -4.11 1.41
C PRO A 124 -10.60 -4.78 1.01
N ASP A 125 -11.59 -4.64 1.89
CA ASP A 125 -12.96 -5.01 1.62
C ASP A 125 -13.50 -4.27 0.39
N GLN A 126 -13.95 -5.05 -0.59
CA GLN A 126 -14.44 -4.56 -1.88
C GLN A 126 -15.77 -3.80 -1.77
N SER A 127 -16.50 -3.90 -0.66
CA SER A 127 -17.65 -3.03 -0.41
C SER A 127 -17.25 -1.57 -0.19
N GLN A 128 -15.98 -1.31 0.14
CA GLN A 128 -15.46 0.04 0.38
C GLN A 128 -14.83 0.68 -0.87
N ARG A 129 -14.67 -0.08 -1.97
CA ARG A 129 -14.14 0.42 -3.25
C ARG A 129 -14.85 -0.19 -4.45
N ILE A 130 -15.35 0.67 -5.33
CA ILE A 130 -15.98 0.27 -6.58
C ILE A 130 -14.89 0.08 -7.66
N PHE A 131 -14.09 -0.98 -7.53
CA PHE A 131 -13.26 -1.43 -8.66
C PHE A 131 -14.09 -2.30 -9.60
N LYS A 132 -13.88 -2.13 -10.91
CA LYS A 132 -14.42 -3.08 -11.88
C LYS A 132 -13.61 -4.37 -11.79
N LYS A 133 -14.31 -5.49 -11.61
CA LYS A 133 -13.70 -6.81 -11.55
C LYS A 133 -13.67 -7.45 -12.94
N ILE A 134 -12.54 -8.03 -13.30
CA ILE A 134 -12.35 -8.79 -14.52
C ILE A 134 -11.99 -10.22 -14.14
N ASN A 135 -12.78 -11.18 -14.62
CA ASN A 135 -12.46 -12.59 -14.48
C ASN A 135 -11.29 -12.93 -15.42
N ILE A 136 -10.19 -13.42 -14.85
CA ILE A 136 -8.98 -13.82 -15.56
C ILE A 136 -8.79 -15.34 -15.56
N ASN A 137 -9.88 -16.10 -15.35
CA ASN A 137 -9.89 -17.56 -15.23
C ASN A 137 -9.00 -18.10 -14.10
N ASN A 138 -8.75 -17.30 -13.07
CA ASN A 138 -8.07 -17.72 -11.85
C ASN A 138 -9.11 -17.85 -10.72
N PRO A 139 -9.30 -19.04 -10.11
CA PRO A 139 -10.30 -19.23 -9.07
C PRO A 139 -9.97 -18.47 -7.77
N LEU A 140 -8.73 -18.03 -7.57
CA LEU A 140 -8.28 -17.38 -6.35
C LEU A 140 -8.46 -15.86 -6.35
N CYS A 141 -8.68 -15.22 -7.51
CA CYS A 141 -8.66 -13.77 -7.59
C CYS A 141 -9.40 -13.19 -8.80
N TYR A 142 -9.73 -11.91 -8.70
CA TYR A 142 -10.16 -11.08 -9.82
C TYR A 142 -9.12 -10.02 -10.13
N LYS A 143 -8.89 -9.76 -11.41
CA LYS A 143 -8.19 -8.54 -11.83
C LYS A 143 -9.09 -7.33 -11.55
N VAL A 144 -8.47 -6.22 -11.15
CA VAL A 144 -9.18 -4.96 -10.87
C VAL A 144 -8.76 -3.85 -11.82
N THR A 145 -9.76 -3.16 -12.37
CA THR A 145 -9.58 -1.96 -13.18
C THR A 145 -10.38 -0.78 -12.60
N THR A 146 -9.94 0.41 -12.94
CA THR A 146 -10.68 1.66 -12.74
C THR A 146 -10.88 2.33 -14.10
N VAL A 147 -11.96 3.09 -14.24
CA VAL A 147 -12.02 4.09 -15.31
C VAL A 147 -10.94 5.10 -14.94
N GLY A 148 -9.93 5.29 -15.79
CA GLY A 148 -8.92 6.30 -15.53
C GLY A 148 -9.62 7.64 -15.40
N TYR A 149 -9.35 8.40 -14.34
CA TYR A 149 -10.01 9.68 -14.05
C TYR A 149 -10.01 10.64 -15.27
N LYS A 150 -9.10 10.41 -16.24
CA LYS A 150 -8.86 11.23 -17.43
C LYS A 150 -8.39 10.42 -18.66
N GLU A 151 -8.65 9.11 -18.69
CA GLU A 151 -8.34 8.25 -19.84
C GLU A 151 -9.64 7.72 -20.43
N ASP A 152 -9.76 7.73 -21.76
CA ASP A 152 -10.89 7.13 -22.50
C ASP A 152 -10.87 5.58 -22.48
N ARG A 153 -10.11 4.98 -21.55
CA ARG A 153 -9.96 3.54 -21.38
C ARG A 153 -9.80 3.12 -19.93
N GLU A 154 -10.04 1.84 -19.69
CA GLU A 154 -9.81 1.21 -18.41
C GLU A 154 -8.31 1.07 -18.13
N LEU A 155 -7.92 1.42 -16.90
CA LEU A 155 -6.56 1.22 -16.39
C LEU A 155 -6.58 0.12 -15.33
N ASN A 156 -5.53 -0.71 -15.31
CA ASN A 156 -5.25 -1.60 -14.19
C ASN A 156 -4.97 -0.77 -12.94
N VAL A 157 -5.51 -1.19 -11.80
CA VAL A 157 -5.34 -0.46 -10.55
C VAL A 157 -3.90 -0.60 -10.02
N PHE A 158 -3.41 0.44 -9.37
CA PHE A 158 -2.32 0.39 -8.39
C PHE A 158 -2.83 1.05 -7.10
N SER A 159 -2.40 0.58 -5.93
CA SER A 159 -2.69 1.28 -4.67
C SER A 159 -1.68 1.01 -3.56
N TRP A 160 -1.50 2.01 -2.68
CA TRP A 160 -0.74 1.90 -1.44
C TRP A 160 -1.52 1.28 -0.28
N ASN A 161 -2.81 1.02 -0.47
CA ASN A 161 -3.61 0.23 0.45
C ASN A 161 -2.94 -1.11 0.83
N PRO A 162 -3.37 -1.74 1.95
CA PRO A 162 -2.85 -3.01 2.41
C PRO A 162 -2.78 -4.05 1.30
N GLY A 163 -1.57 -4.57 1.08
CA GLY A 163 -1.34 -5.53 0.02
C GLY A 163 0.11 -5.92 -0.15
N LEU A 164 0.29 -7.12 -0.71
CA LEU A 164 1.60 -7.66 -1.06
C LEU A 164 1.96 -7.28 -2.49
N LYS A 165 3.20 -6.85 -2.70
CA LYS A 165 3.75 -6.53 -4.02
C LYS A 165 5.23 -6.91 -4.10
N HIS A 166 5.74 -7.10 -5.30
CA HIS A 166 7.18 -7.23 -5.50
C HIS A 166 7.88 -5.88 -5.24
N LEU A 167 9.15 -5.93 -4.84
CA LEU A 167 9.95 -4.73 -4.62
C LEU A 167 10.07 -3.87 -5.87
N ASP A 168 10.19 -4.46 -7.07
CA ASP A 168 10.25 -3.71 -8.33
C ASP A 168 9.01 -2.81 -8.53
N ILE A 169 7.83 -3.32 -8.16
CA ILE A 169 6.56 -2.57 -8.18
C ILE A 169 6.55 -1.47 -7.12
N ALA A 170 6.98 -1.76 -5.90
CA ALA A 170 7.06 -0.78 -4.82
C ALA A 170 8.05 0.36 -5.13
N MET A 171 9.06 0.10 -5.96
CA MET A 171 10.10 1.07 -6.32
C MET A 171 9.78 1.87 -7.60
N LEU A 172 8.64 1.62 -8.25
CA LEU A 172 8.28 2.33 -9.48
C LEU A 172 8.24 3.84 -9.26
N ARG A 173 8.90 4.56 -10.18
CA ARG A 173 9.04 6.02 -10.20
C ARG A 173 9.78 6.62 -9.00
N ILE A 174 10.50 5.83 -8.20
CA ILE A 174 11.40 6.38 -7.17
C ILE A 174 12.74 6.77 -7.83
N PRO A 175 13.28 7.98 -7.60
CA PRO A 175 12.74 9.06 -6.76
C PRO A 175 11.54 9.77 -7.38
N TYR A 176 10.53 10.06 -6.55
CA TYR A 176 9.31 10.73 -6.99
C TYR A 176 9.53 12.22 -7.28
N GLU A 177 8.89 12.68 -8.34
CA GLU A 177 8.73 14.10 -8.62
C GLU A 177 7.71 14.73 -7.66
N PRO A 178 7.75 16.06 -7.41
CA PRO A 178 6.79 16.74 -6.53
C PRO A 178 5.31 16.60 -6.92
N TRP A 179 5.03 16.23 -8.17
CA TRP A 179 3.68 16.01 -8.70
C TRP A 179 3.29 14.54 -8.80
N ASP A 180 4.18 13.61 -8.45
CA ASP A 180 3.85 12.19 -8.43
C ASP A 180 2.84 11.86 -7.33
N ASP A 181 1.89 11.00 -7.68
CA ASP A 181 0.88 10.47 -6.80
C ASP A 181 0.61 8.98 -7.14
N GLU A 182 -0.37 8.38 -6.47
CA GLU A 182 -0.74 6.98 -6.72
C GLU A 182 -1.13 6.74 -8.19
N TYR A 183 -1.70 7.75 -8.87
CA TYR A 183 -2.10 7.64 -10.26
C TYR A 183 -0.91 7.62 -11.22
N THR A 184 0.16 8.39 -10.98
CA THR A 184 1.34 8.31 -11.84
C THR A 184 2.05 6.96 -11.73
N ILE A 185 2.04 6.34 -10.54
CA ILE A 185 2.52 4.96 -10.36
C ILE A 185 1.59 3.97 -11.07
N GLN A 186 0.28 4.16 -10.99
CA GLN A 186 -0.69 3.36 -11.73
C GLN A 186 -0.40 3.37 -13.23
N LEU A 187 -0.09 4.53 -13.80
CA LEU A 187 0.30 4.62 -15.21
C LEU A 187 1.60 3.83 -15.47
N ALA A 188 2.62 3.92 -14.62
CA ALA A 188 3.84 3.12 -14.76
C ALA A 188 3.56 1.60 -14.72
N VAL A 189 2.68 1.13 -13.83
CA VAL A 189 2.24 -0.27 -13.77
C VAL A 189 1.57 -0.71 -15.09
N ASN A 190 0.69 0.14 -15.63
CA ASN A 190 0.02 -0.13 -16.90
C ASN A 190 0.99 -0.13 -18.09
N LYS A 191 2.01 0.73 -18.10
CA LYS A 191 3.05 0.77 -19.14
C LYS A 191 3.87 -0.53 -19.19
N LEU A 192 4.03 -1.18 -18.04
CA LEU A 192 4.67 -2.50 -17.93
C LEU A 192 3.73 -3.67 -18.30
N GLY A 193 2.46 -3.41 -18.61
CA GLY A 193 1.46 -4.46 -18.85
C GLY A 193 1.06 -5.24 -17.58
N LYS A 194 1.47 -4.77 -16.40
CA LYS A 194 1.17 -5.42 -15.12
C LYS A 194 -0.18 -4.98 -14.56
N TYR A 195 -0.75 -5.75 -13.65
CA TYR A 195 -2.07 -5.47 -13.09
C TYR A 195 -2.27 -5.93 -11.65
N ALA A 196 -3.08 -5.19 -10.89
CA ALA A 196 -3.47 -5.59 -9.55
C ALA A 196 -4.63 -6.60 -9.56
N VAL A 197 -4.70 -7.39 -8.51
CA VAL A 197 -5.78 -8.33 -8.25
C VAL A 197 -6.30 -8.18 -6.83
N ILE A 198 -7.52 -8.66 -6.62
CA ILE A 198 -8.15 -8.83 -5.31
C ILE A 198 -8.46 -10.32 -5.13
N PRO A 199 -8.30 -10.89 -3.93
CA PRO A 199 -8.68 -12.27 -3.68
C PRO A 199 -10.18 -12.51 -3.93
N ASN A 200 -10.50 -13.70 -4.43
CA ASN A 200 -11.88 -14.15 -4.59
C ASN A 200 -12.39 -14.67 -3.22
N HIS A 201 -13.50 -14.09 -2.77
CA HIS A 201 -14.18 -14.43 -1.52
C HIS A 201 -15.65 -14.80 -1.73
N ASP A 202 -16.04 -15.30 -2.91
CA ASP A 202 -17.44 -15.54 -3.29
C ASP A 202 -18.28 -16.35 -2.28
N ASN A 203 -17.64 -17.07 -1.33
CA ASN A 203 -18.30 -17.85 -0.27
C ASN A 203 -18.23 -17.22 1.14
N ARG A 204 -17.83 -15.96 1.30
CA ARG A 204 -17.79 -15.27 2.62
C ARG A 204 -18.72 -14.07 2.65
N SER A 205 -19.33 -13.81 3.80
CA SER A 205 -20.16 -12.61 4.06
C SER A 205 -19.33 -11.31 4.01
N ILE A 206 -18.01 -11.41 4.09
CA ILE A 206 -17.05 -10.30 4.05
C ILE A 206 -16.12 -10.49 2.85
N LYS A 207 -15.92 -9.43 2.04
CA LYS A 207 -15.26 -9.48 0.73
C LYS A 207 -13.85 -8.88 0.76
N GLY A 208 -12.98 -9.38 1.64
CA GLY A 208 -11.58 -8.94 1.78
C GLY A 208 -10.94 -9.51 3.05
N PHE A 209 -9.84 -8.89 3.50
CA PHE A 209 -9.13 -9.24 4.74
C PHE A 209 -9.02 -8.07 5.74
N CYS A 210 -9.21 -6.84 5.28
CA CYS A 210 -9.18 -5.65 6.12
C CYS A 210 -10.20 -4.61 5.69
N LYS A 211 -10.53 -3.68 6.59
CA LYS A 211 -11.44 -2.55 6.34
C LYS A 211 -10.83 -1.26 6.83
N HIS A 212 -11.09 -0.18 6.10
CA HIS A 212 -10.61 1.16 6.45
C HIS A 212 -11.35 1.69 7.67
N ILE A 213 -10.61 2.29 8.61
CA ILE A 213 -11.14 2.88 9.85
C ILE A 213 -10.80 4.37 10.02
N GLY A 214 -10.04 4.96 9.09
CA GLY A 214 -9.55 6.34 9.19
C GLY A 214 -10.40 7.41 8.51
N ALA A 215 -11.62 7.08 8.07
CA ALA A 215 -12.42 8.01 7.24
C ALA A 215 -12.71 9.36 7.93
N ASN A 216 -12.83 9.36 9.26
CA ASN A 216 -13.09 10.56 10.06
C ASN A 216 -11.81 11.27 10.55
N ASP A 217 -10.65 10.69 10.28
CA ASP A 217 -9.35 11.13 10.79
C ASP A 217 -8.38 11.45 9.64
N HIS A 218 -8.93 11.95 8.52
CA HIS A 218 -8.14 12.31 7.35
C HIS A 218 -7.21 13.48 7.67
N ILE A 219 -5.93 13.33 7.35
CA ILE A 219 -4.93 14.38 7.54
C ILE A 219 -4.90 15.30 6.31
N ASN A 220 -5.50 16.47 6.44
CA ASN A 220 -5.55 17.51 5.40
C ASN A 220 -4.18 17.89 4.86
N ASN A 221 -4.10 18.40 3.63
CA ASN A 221 -2.84 18.83 3.03
C ASN A 221 -2.22 20.08 3.68
N ILE A 222 -2.95 20.81 4.51
CA ILE A 222 -2.42 21.93 5.30
C ILE A 222 -1.68 21.38 6.51
N ILE A 223 -0.46 21.84 6.76
CA ILE A 223 0.32 21.45 7.93
C ILE A 223 -0.22 22.19 9.16
N LYS A 224 -0.66 21.44 10.17
CA LYS A 224 -1.27 22.02 11.37
C LYS A 224 -0.30 22.95 12.08
N GLY A 225 -0.74 24.18 12.34
CA GLY A 225 0.07 25.20 13.02
C GLY A 225 1.01 25.99 12.08
N THR A 226 0.92 25.79 10.76
CA THR A 226 1.66 26.57 9.77
C THR A 226 0.74 27.01 8.62
N ASN A 227 1.26 27.85 7.71
CA ASN A 227 0.61 28.21 6.44
C ASN A 227 1.11 27.34 5.28
N GLU A 228 1.86 26.28 5.57
CA GLU A 228 2.46 25.42 4.56
C GLU A 228 1.48 24.34 4.11
N ILE A 229 1.60 23.94 2.84
CA ILE A 229 0.78 22.90 2.24
C ILE A 229 1.66 21.79 1.66
N ILE A 230 1.17 20.56 1.75
CA ILE A 230 1.73 19.43 1.03
C ILE A 230 1.39 19.60 -0.45
N ILE A 231 2.41 19.96 -1.23
CA ILE A 231 2.29 20.11 -2.67
C ILE A 231 2.13 18.72 -3.29
N GLY A 232 1.03 18.52 -4.02
CA GLY A 232 0.80 17.40 -4.94
C GLY A 232 0.46 17.86 -6.36
N ARG A 233 0.11 16.90 -7.23
CA ARG A 233 -0.15 17.07 -8.67
C ARG A 233 -1.06 18.24 -9.03
N GLN A 234 -2.08 18.50 -8.21
CA GLN A 234 -3.03 19.60 -8.44
C GLN A 234 -2.37 20.99 -8.50
N HIS A 235 -1.16 21.15 -7.98
CA HIS A 235 -0.43 22.42 -8.02
C HIS A 235 0.46 22.59 -9.25
N PHE A 236 0.48 21.61 -10.17
CA PHE A 236 1.28 21.62 -11.39
C PHE A 236 0.35 21.55 -12.61
N PRO A 237 -0.06 22.69 -13.19
CA PRO A 237 -1.07 22.74 -14.25
C PRO A 237 -0.77 21.83 -15.45
N ASP A 238 0.50 21.74 -15.87
CA ASP A 238 0.97 20.89 -16.97
C ASP A 238 1.00 19.39 -16.63
N LYS A 239 0.79 19.03 -15.36
CA LYS A 239 0.80 17.65 -14.86
C LYS A 239 -0.59 17.12 -14.51
N GLN A 240 -1.62 17.96 -14.52
CA GLN A 240 -2.97 17.54 -14.12
C GLN A 240 -3.63 16.58 -15.11
N GLU A 241 -3.24 16.62 -16.38
CA GLU A 241 -3.83 15.85 -17.49
C GLU A 241 -2.91 14.73 -18.00
N ILE A 242 -1.96 14.26 -17.16
CA ILE A 242 -1.03 13.19 -17.55
C ILE A 242 -1.78 11.90 -17.89
N GLN A 243 -1.38 11.33 -19.01
CA GLN A 243 -1.87 10.08 -19.57
C GLN A 243 -0.74 9.06 -19.65
N LEU A 244 -1.07 7.80 -19.95
CA LEU A 244 -0.09 6.73 -20.08
C LEU A 244 1.01 7.05 -21.10
N LYS A 245 0.68 7.81 -22.16
CA LYS A 245 1.63 8.21 -23.21
C LYS A 245 2.70 9.19 -22.71
N ASP A 246 2.45 9.84 -21.57
CA ASP A 246 3.32 10.87 -20.98
C ASP A 246 4.26 10.29 -19.90
N ILE A 247 4.09 9.01 -19.54
CA ILE A 247 4.90 8.24 -18.59
C ILE A 247 5.83 7.30 -19.36
#